data_AF-A0A212AG57-F1
#
_entry.id   AF-A0A212AG57-F1
#
_cell.length_a   1.000
_cell.length_b   1.000
_cell.length_c   1.000
_cell.angle_alpha   90.00
_cell.angle_beta   90.00
_cell.angle_gamma   90.00
#
_symmetry.space_group_name_H-M   'P 1'
#
loop_
_entity.id
_entity.type
_entity.pdbx_description
1 polymer ?
#
loop_
_entity_poly.entity_id
_entity_poly.type
_entity_poly.pdbx_seq_one_letter_code
_entity_poly.pdbx_strand_id
1 'polypeptide(L)'
;MSDPIQPEHRTLMNTLAHLIDEALNGPFQPGVPRRIGFALLISEFNRIEDGRVNYISNGDRSSMLAMLREYLSRAEKDRPGATQNP
;
A
#
# COMPACT_ATOMS: atom_id res chain seq x y z
N MET A 1 -17.73 -6.69 1.02
CA MET A 1 -16.44 -6.47 0.32
C MET A 1 -15.54 -7.62 0.69
N SER A 2 -14.85 -8.23 -0.27
CA SER A 2 -13.84 -9.25 0.04
C SER A 2 -12.83 -8.68 1.03
N ASP A 3 -12.35 -9.53 1.95
CA ASP A 3 -11.21 -9.17 2.81
C ASP A 3 -10.07 -8.65 1.91
N PRO A 4 -9.27 -7.63 2.29
CA PRO A 4 -8.13 -7.18 1.48
C PRO A 4 -6.95 -8.18 1.47
N ILE A 5 -6.92 -9.17 2.36
CA ILE A 5 -5.81 -10.14 2.49
C ILE A 5 -6.33 -11.57 2.40
N GLN A 6 -5.71 -12.39 1.55
CA GLN A 6 -6.00 -13.81 1.44
C GLN A 6 -5.54 -14.53 2.72
N PRO A 7 -6.27 -15.57 3.19
CA PRO A 7 -5.97 -16.25 4.44
C PRO A 7 -4.49 -16.68 4.58
N GLU A 8 -3.90 -17.20 3.51
CA GLU A 8 -2.52 -17.67 3.43
C GLU A 8 -1.48 -16.57 3.66
N HIS A 9 -1.82 -15.30 3.41
CA HIS A 9 -0.91 -14.17 3.57
C HIS A 9 -1.18 -13.34 4.83
N ARG A 10 -2.31 -13.58 5.53
CA ARG A 10 -2.76 -12.74 6.64
C ARG A 10 -1.73 -12.60 7.74
N THR A 11 -1.16 -13.70 8.23
CA THR A 11 -0.19 -13.69 9.33
C THR A 11 1.06 -12.90 8.92
N LEU A 12 1.65 -13.24 7.78
CA LEU A 12 2.85 -12.58 7.26
C LEU A 12 2.64 -11.08 7.06
N MET A 13 1.54 -10.68 6.42
CA MET A 13 1.27 -9.27 6.13
C MET A 13 1.01 -8.46 7.40
N ASN A 14 0.34 -9.03 8.41
CA ASN A 14 0.20 -8.37 9.69
C ASN A 14 1.56 -8.21 10.38
N THR A 15 2.40 -9.26 10.40
CA THR A 15 3.76 -9.17 10.97
C THR A 15 4.57 -8.07 10.28
N LEU A 16 4.58 -8.03 8.95
CA LEU A 16 5.28 -6.99 8.19
C LEU A 16 4.71 -5.60 8.48
N ALA A 17 3.39 -5.46 8.57
CA ALA A 17 2.77 -4.17 8.87
C ALA A 17 3.23 -3.60 10.22
N HIS A 18 3.35 -4.44 11.26
CA HIS A 18 3.86 -4.02 12.56
C HIS A 18 5.32 -3.60 12.49
N LEU A 19 6.17 -4.40 11.83
CA LEU A 19 7.59 -4.10 11.68
C LEU A 19 7.85 -2.81 10.89
N ILE A 20 7.11 -2.60 9.80
CA ILE A 20 7.20 -1.38 8.99
C ILE A 20 6.69 -0.17 9.79
N ASP A 21 5.58 -0.31 10.51
CA ASP A 21 5.03 0.78 11.32
C ASP A 21 6.03 1.20 12.39
N GLU A 22 6.62 0.25 13.11
CA GLU A 22 7.63 0.51 14.14
C GLU A 22 8.91 1.12 13.57
N ALA A 23 9.38 0.65 12.41
CA ALA A 23 10.55 1.22 11.75
C ALA A 23 10.34 2.68 11.31
N LEU A 24 9.12 3.04 10.89
CA LEU A 24 8.80 4.37 10.37
C LEU A 24 8.32 5.36 11.44
N ASN A 25 7.60 4.88 12.45
CA ASN A 25 6.92 5.69 13.47
C ASN A 25 7.47 5.48 14.88
N GLY A 26 8.36 4.52 15.09
CA GLY A 26 8.79 4.07 16.42
C GLY A 26 7.78 3.14 17.09
N PRO A 27 8.09 2.63 18.29
CA PRO A 27 7.18 1.76 19.03
C PRO A 27 5.86 2.48 19.34
N PHE A 28 4.76 1.73 19.32
CA PHE A 28 3.44 2.28 19.64
C PHE A 28 3.43 2.91 21.05
N GLN A 29 3.06 4.18 21.12
CA GLN A 29 2.90 4.92 22.37
C GLN A 29 1.47 5.48 22.44
N PRO A 30 0.71 5.15 23.50
CA PRO A 30 -0.64 5.69 23.67
C PRO A 30 -0.64 7.23 23.64
N GLY A 31 -1.50 7.82 22.82
CA GLY A 31 -1.62 9.27 22.66
C GLY A 31 -0.60 9.92 21.72
N VAL A 32 0.36 9.18 21.19
CA VAL A 32 1.30 9.69 20.17
C VAL A 32 0.78 9.31 18.78
N PRO A 33 0.43 10.29 17.92
CA PRO A 33 -0.05 9.99 16.57
C PRO A 33 1.09 9.49 15.67
N ARG A 34 0.78 8.55 14.78
CA ARG A 34 1.69 8.13 13.70
C ARG A 34 1.97 9.30 12.77
N ARG A 35 3.23 9.48 12.38
CA ARG A 35 3.67 10.56 11.47
C ARG A 35 3.69 10.12 10.01
N ILE A 36 4.07 8.87 9.76
CA ILE A 36 4.28 8.30 8.43
C ILE A 36 3.23 7.24 8.14
N GLY A 37 2.51 7.41 7.03
CA GLY A 37 1.63 6.40 6.46
C GLY A 37 2.38 5.49 5.48
N PHE A 38 1.99 4.23 5.40
CA PHE A 38 2.45 3.30 4.36
C PHE A 38 1.31 2.44 3.84
N ALA A 39 1.51 1.93 2.62
CA ALA A 39 0.70 0.90 2.00
C ALA A 39 1.63 -0.21 1.50
N LEU A 40 1.36 -1.46 1.87
CA LEU A 40 2.05 -2.64 1.37
C LEU A 40 1.10 -3.40 0.44
N LEU A 41 1.55 -3.59 -0.80
CA LEU A 41 0.90 -4.41 -1.81
C LEU A 41 1.76 -5.64 -2.07
N ILE A 42 1.16 -6.83 -2.02
CA ILE A 42 1.80 -8.06 -2.45
C ILE A 42 0.91 -8.81 -3.43
N SER A 43 1.53 -9.44 -4.40
CA SER A 43 0.87 -10.31 -5.38
C SER A 43 1.89 -11.34 -5.86
N GLU A 44 1.41 -12.46 -6.38
CA GLU A 44 2.28 -13.42 -7.04
C GLU A 44 2.79 -12.84 -8.36
N PHE A 45 4.08 -12.96 -8.62
CA PHE A 45 4.65 -12.63 -9.92
C PHE A 45 3.92 -13.44 -11.02
N ASN A 46 3.63 -12.79 -12.15
CA ASN A 46 2.83 -13.32 -13.27
C ASN A 46 1.32 -13.50 -13.03
N ARG A 47 0.80 -13.05 -11.87
CA ARG A 47 -0.65 -12.98 -11.61
C ARG A 47 -1.12 -11.58 -11.23
N ILE A 48 -0.36 -10.55 -11.56
CA ILE A 48 -0.66 -9.18 -11.14
C ILE A 48 -1.85 -8.60 -11.94
N GLU A 49 -1.94 -8.90 -13.25
CA GLU A 49 -2.96 -8.33 -14.13
C GLU A 49 -4.33 -9.03 -14.01
N ASP A 50 -4.33 -10.35 -13.75
CA ASP A 50 -5.55 -11.18 -13.67
C ASP A 50 -5.79 -11.80 -12.28
N GLY A 51 -4.90 -11.54 -11.32
CA GLY A 51 -4.95 -12.11 -9.98
C GLY A 51 -5.27 -11.08 -8.90
N ARG A 52 -5.26 -11.57 -7.66
CA ARG A 52 -5.61 -10.75 -6.51
C ARG A 52 -4.37 -10.04 -5.96
N VAL A 53 -4.47 -8.72 -5.82
CA VAL A 53 -3.50 -7.95 -5.04
C VAL A 53 -3.94 -7.96 -3.59
N ASN A 54 -3.05 -8.39 -2.71
CA ASN A 54 -3.24 -8.30 -1.26
C ASN A 54 -2.72 -6.96 -0.76
N TYR A 55 -3.42 -6.38 0.20
CA TYR A 55 -3.14 -5.03 0.67
C TYR A 55 -3.25 -4.90 2.19
N ILE A 56 -2.31 -4.15 2.80
CA ILE A 56 -2.37 -3.67 4.19
C ILE A 56 -1.76 -2.28 4.32
N SER A 57 -2.27 -1.46 5.25
CA SER A 57 -1.74 -0.12 5.59
C SER A 57 -1.86 0.15 7.08
N ASN A 58 -1.07 1.11 7.59
CA ASN A 58 -1.26 1.69 8.92
C ASN A 58 -2.20 2.92 8.93
N GLY A 59 -2.61 3.40 7.75
CA GLY A 59 -3.62 4.44 7.56
C GLY A 59 -4.99 3.87 7.21
N ASP A 60 -5.99 4.74 7.16
CA ASP A 60 -7.32 4.39 6.68
C ASP A 60 -7.35 4.22 5.15
N ARG A 61 -8.48 3.71 4.63
CA ARG A 61 -8.65 3.49 3.20
C ARG A 61 -8.51 4.79 2.39
N SER A 62 -8.91 5.92 2.95
CA SER A 62 -8.86 7.22 2.27
C SER A 62 -7.41 7.69 2.06
N SER A 63 -6.57 7.54 3.09
CA SER A 63 -5.14 7.86 3.03
C SER A 63 -4.41 7.00 2.00
N MET A 64 -4.71 5.70 1.95
CA MET A 64 -4.14 4.82 0.93
C MET A 64 -4.53 5.22 -0.49
N LEU A 65 -5.82 5.50 -0.73
CA LEU A 65 -6.25 5.90 -2.07
C LEU A 65 -5.59 7.22 -2.48
N ALA A 66 -5.37 8.15 -1.55
CA ALA A 66 -4.62 9.37 -1.81
C ALA A 66 -3.16 9.08 -2.18
N MET A 67 -2.46 8.21 -1.42
CA MET A 67 -1.08 7.79 -1.73
C MET A 67 -0.96 7.15 -3.11
N LEU A 68 -1.87 6.23 -3.47
CA LEU A 68 -1.85 5.56 -4.77
C LEU A 68 -2.13 6.53 -5.92
N ARG A 69 -3.09 7.45 -5.78
CA ARG A 69 -3.39 8.46 -6.81
C ARG A 69 -2.21 9.38 -7.07
N GLU A 70 -1.56 9.85 -6.00
CA GLU A 70 -0.36 10.69 -6.11
C GLU A 70 0.78 9.93 -6.81
N TYR A 71 1.04 8.69 -6.41
CA TYR A 71 2.09 7.86 -7.02
C TYR A 71 1.82 7.58 -8.51
N LEU A 72 0.60 7.15 -8.85
CA LEU A 72 0.21 6.87 -10.23
C LEU A 72 0.30 8.12 -11.10
N SER A 73 -0.15 9.27 -10.60
CA SER A 73 -0.05 10.54 -11.34
C SER A 73 1.40 10.92 -11.67
N ARG A 74 2.35 10.60 -10.79
CA ARG A 74 3.79 10.83 -11.05
C ARG A 74 4.34 9.79 -12.02
N ALA A 75 4.07 8.50 -11.78
CA ALA A 75 4.57 7.40 -12.61
C ALA A 75 4.10 7.47 -14.07
N GLU A 76 2.87 7.93 -14.31
CA GLU A 76 2.31 8.09 -15.66
C GLU A 76 2.93 9.28 -16.40
N LYS A 77 3.31 10.35 -15.70
CA LYS A 77 4.00 11.51 -16.30
C LYS A 77 5.42 11.18 -16.74
N ASP A 78 6.10 10.32 -15.98
CA ASP A 78 7.48 9.91 -16.25
C ASP A 78 7.59 8.82 -17.32
N ARG A 79 6.50 8.46 -17.99
CA ARG A 79 6.50 7.49 -19.09
C ARG A 79 6.85 8.20 -20.42
N PRO A 80 8.08 8.06 -20.97
CA PRO A 80 8.41 8.65 -22.26
C PRO A 80 7.53 8.02 -23.34
N GLY A 81 6.68 8.85 -23.97
CA GLY A 81 5.78 8.44 -25.06
C GLY A 81 4.27 8.56 -24.78
N ALA A 82 3.84 9.02 -23.59
CA ALA A 82 2.45 9.45 -23.40
C ALA A 82 2.27 10.84 -24.01
N THR A 83 2.20 10.88 -25.34
CA THR A 83 1.88 12.06 -26.13
C THR A 83 0.59 12.68 -25.61
N GLN A 84 0.65 13.98 -25.34
CA GLN A 84 -0.51 14.85 -25.14
C GLN A 84 -1.52 14.56 -26.26
N ASN A 85 -2.67 13.98 -25.92
CA ASN A 85 -3.81 14.03 -26.84
C ASN A 85 -4.42 15.44 -26.71
N PRO A 86 -4.69 16.11 -27.85
CA PRO A 86 -5.24 17.47 -27.88
C PRO A 86 -6.65 17.56 -27.29
#